data_AF-A0A1U8G7X5-F1
#
_entry.id   AF-A0A1U8G7X5-F1
#
_cell.length_a   1.000
_cell.length_b   1.000
_cell.length_c   1.000
_cell.angle_alpha   90.00
_cell.angle_beta   90.00
_cell.angle_gamma   90.00
#
_symmetry.space_group_name_H-M   'P 1'
#
loop_
_entity.id
_entity.type
_entity.pdbx_description
1 polymer ?
#
loop_
_entity_poly.entity_id
_entity_poly.type
_entity_poly.pdbx_seq_one_letter_code
_entity_poly.pdbx_strand_id
1 'polypeptide(L)'
;MLFYGFCDGLNCAKIYGGFTDARVSLLNPSTGESKTFPSSPFELPKSVQNSPVYVTFGIGYNSTCDDYTIVRMAHEFGGHYRYEMKLYSLKNNSWRKIQDLPHPIFHAGSVCCFLNGAFHWFSYHTSYQDGLCVVVLLDISEEKYGEIQIPRLNCWE
;
A
#
# COMPACT_ATOMS: atom_id res chain seq x y z
N MET A 1 -10.75 11.32 8.31
CA MET A 1 -10.24 9.94 8.41
C MET A 1 -10.61 9.23 7.13
N LEU A 2 -9.67 8.56 6.48
CA LEU A 2 -9.91 7.79 5.25
C LEU A 2 -9.57 6.33 5.51
N PHE A 3 -10.44 5.40 5.08
CA PHE A 3 -10.24 3.96 5.21
C PHE A 3 -9.49 3.41 4.00
N TYR A 4 -8.48 2.58 4.22
CA TYR A 4 -7.54 2.10 3.20
C TYR A 4 -7.55 0.57 3.02
N GLY A 5 -8.22 -0.17 3.91
CA GLY A 5 -8.38 -1.61 3.80
C GLY A 5 -8.99 -2.21 5.07
N PHE A 6 -9.39 -3.47 4.98
CA PHE A 6 -9.91 -4.25 6.10
C PHE A 6 -9.41 -5.70 6.02
N CYS A 7 -9.24 -6.35 7.18
CA CYS A 7 -8.89 -7.76 7.31
C CYS A 7 -9.46 -8.27 8.64
N ASP A 8 -10.22 -9.36 8.63
CA ASP A 8 -10.78 -9.99 9.84
C ASP A 8 -11.53 -9.04 10.78
N GLY A 9 -12.27 -8.08 10.19
CA GLY A 9 -13.01 -7.05 10.93
C GLY A 9 -12.17 -5.86 11.41
N LEU A 10 -10.84 -5.94 11.31
CA LEU A 10 -9.93 -4.82 11.59
C LEU A 10 -9.88 -3.86 10.40
N ASN A 11 -9.92 -2.57 10.69
CA ASN A 11 -9.92 -1.51 9.69
C ASN A 11 -8.60 -0.73 9.73
N CYS A 12 -8.01 -0.52 8.56
CA CYS A 12 -6.82 0.29 8.39
C CYS A 12 -7.24 1.72 7.99
N ALA A 13 -6.98 2.70 8.85
CA ALA A 13 -7.34 4.09 8.62
C ALA A 13 -6.13 5.00 8.63
N LYS A 14 -6.03 5.88 7.63
CA LYS A 14 -5.03 6.95 7.61
C LYS A 14 -5.49 8.08 8.51
N ILE A 15 -4.60 8.47 9.40
CA ILE A 15 -4.72 9.70 10.19
C ILE A 15 -3.95 10.79 9.45
N TYR A 16 -4.53 11.99 9.38
CA TYR A 16 -3.86 13.13 8.78
C TYR A 16 -2.52 13.40 9.49
N GLY A 17 -1.47 13.58 8.68
CA GLY A 17 -0.16 14.03 9.12
C GLY A 17 0.45 14.93 8.05
N GLY A 18 1.70 15.35 8.24
CA GLY A 18 2.39 16.26 7.30
C GLY A 18 2.58 15.64 5.91
N PHE A 19 3.03 16.44 4.94
CA PHE A 19 3.20 16.02 3.54
C PHE A 19 4.05 14.76 3.34
N THR A 20 4.93 14.42 4.28
CA THR A 20 5.83 13.25 4.24
C THR A 20 5.59 12.24 5.38
N ASP A 21 4.71 12.57 6.34
CA ASP A 21 4.43 11.81 7.56
C ASP A 21 2.96 11.40 7.62
N ALA A 22 2.55 10.49 6.72
CA ALA A 22 1.26 9.84 6.85
C ALA A 22 1.31 8.79 7.96
N ARG A 23 0.44 8.92 8.96
CA ARG A 23 0.25 7.93 10.01
C ARG A 23 -0.94 7.02 9.71
N VAL A 24 -0.89 5.83 10.28
CA VAL A 24 -1.93 4.82 10.13
C VAL A 24 -2.34 4.32 11.51
N SER A 25 -3.62 4.01 11.62
CA SER A 25 -4.20 3.36 12.79
C SER A 25 -5.03 2.16 12.38
N LEU A 26 -4.94 1.14 13.20
CA LEU A 26 -5.84 -0.01 13.21
C LEU A 26 -7.04 0.35 14.08
N LEU A 27 -8.24 0.07 13.61
CA LEU A 27 -9.47 0.16 14.40
C LEU A 27 -10.17 -1.20 14.42
N ASN A 28 -10.63 -1.60 15.59
CA ASN A 28 -11.59 -2.68 15.77
C ASN A 28 -12.97 -2.06 16.09
N PRO A 29 -13.87 -1.91 15.10
CA PRO A 29 -15.17 -1.29 15.34
C PRO A 29 -16.05 -2.07 16.32
N SER A 30 -15.86 -3.40 16.42
CA SER A 30 -16.66 -4.27 17.28
C SER A 30 -16.29 -4.14 18.77
N THR A 31 -15.04 -3.81 19.08
CA THR A 31 -14.57 -3.58 20.46
C THR A 31 -14.41 -2.09 20.79
N GLY A 32 -14.37 -1.22 19.77
CA GLY A 32 -14.07 0.20 19.94
C GLY A 32 -12.58 0.49 20.16
N GLU A 33 -11.72 -0.52 20.10
CA GLU A 33 -10.28 -0.37 20.31
C GLU A 33 -9.57 0.18 19.07
N SER A 34 -8.50 0.93 19.29
CA SER A 34 -7.65 1.41 18.21
C SER A 34 -6.17 1.38 18.60
N LYS A 35 -5.31 1.15 17.61
CA LYS A 35 -3.84 1.21 17.75
C LYS A 35 -3.27 2.09 16.65
N THR A 36 -2.58 3.15 17.05
CA THR A 36 -1.86 4.03 16.12
C THR A 36 -0.41 3.59 16.03
N PHE A 37 0.11 3.49 14.80
CA PHE A 37 1.46 3.02 14.54
C PHE A 37 2.46 4.18 14.52
N PRO A 38 3.75 3.90 14.83
CA PRO A 38 4.78 4.91 14.72
C PRO A 38 4.86 5.42 13.28
N SER A 39 5.17 6.72 13.16
CA SER A 39 5.49 7.33 11.87
C SER A 39 6.61 6.56 11.18
N SER A 40 6.46 6.40 9.86
CA SER A 40 7.55 6.02 8.98
C SER A 40 7.64 7.09 7.90
N PRO A 41 8.45 8.14 8.10
CA PRO A 41 8.63 9.20 7.11
C PRO A 41 9.14 8.63 5.78
N PHE A 42 8.67 9.19 4.67
CA PHE A 42 9.26 8.91 3.35
C PHE A 42 10.53 9.74 3.17
N GLU A 43 11.67 9.09 2.94
CA GLU A 43 12.95 9.77 2.77
C GLU A 43 13.09 10.32 1.34
N LEU A 44 12.74 11.60 1.19
CA LEU A 44 12.91 12.34 -0.06
C LEU A 44 14.33 12.91 -0.19
N PRO A 45 14.91 12.94 -1.41
CA PRO A 45 16.11 13.72 -1.68
C PRO A 45 15.93 15.19 -1.29
N LYS A 46 17.01 15.86 -0.87
CA LYS A 46 16.98 17.27 -0.45
C LYS A 46 16.40 18.21 -1.50
N SER A 47 16.58 17.89 -2.79
CA SER A 47 16.05 18.68 -3.91
C SER A 47 14.53 18.74 -3.97
N VAL A 48 13.85 17.76 -3.35
CA VAL A 48 12.39 17.57 -3.41
C VAL A 48 11.79 17.38 -2.02
N GLN A 49 12.48 17.81 -0.96
CA GLN A 49 12.07 17.56 0.43
C GLN A 49 10.68 18.12 0.80
N ASN A 50 10.20 19.12 0.05
CA ASN A 50 8.88 19.74 0.23
C ASN A 50 7.83 19.27 -0.79
N SER A 51 8.16 18.32 -1.66
CA SER A 51 7.20 17.75 -2.60
C SER A 51 6.09 17.01 -1.84
N PRO A 52 4.82 17.10 -2.29
CA PRO A 52 3.75 16.30 -1.73
C PRO A 52 4.05 14.81 -1.89
N VAL A 53 3.74 13.98 -0.89
CA VAL A 53 3.86 12.52 -0.97
C VAL A 53 2.49 11.89 -0.90
N TYR A 54 2.22 10.98 -1.82
CA TYR A 54 1.07 10.10 -1.72
C TYR A 54 1.42 8.86 -0.93
N VAL A 55 0.59 8.54 0.05
CA VAL A 55 0.75 7.35 0.88
C VAL A 55 -0.56 6.57 0.90
N THR A 56 -0.48 5.32 0.47
CA THR A 56 -1.54 4.31 0.52
C THR A 56 -1.15 3.26 1.56
N PHE A 57 -2.14 2.78 2.30
CA PHE A 57 -1.99 1.68 3.24
C PHE A 57 -2.85 0.48 2.83
N GLY A 58 -2.56 -0.68 3.40
CA GLY A 58 -3.40 -1.87 3.35
C GLY A 58 -3.13 -2.74 4.57
N ILE A 59 -4.07 -3.61 4.94
CA ILE A 59 -3.90 -4.59 6.03
C ILE A 59 -4.21 -6.00 5.55
N GLY A 60 -3.41 -6.96 6.00
CA GLY A 60 -3.58 -8.37 5.70
C GLY A 60 -3.04 -9.26 6.82
N TYR A 61 -3.56 -10.48 6.91
CA TYR A 61 -3.08 -11.49 7.84
C TYR A 61 -2.10 -12.45 7.15
N ASN A 62 -0.88 -12.53 7.67
CA ASN A 62 0.15 -13.46 7.19
C ASN A 62 0.07 -14.76 7.98
N SER A 63 -0.54 -15.78 7.39
CA SER A 63 -0.72 -17.08 8.03
C SER A 63 0.60 -17.84 8.26
N THR A 64 1.68 -17.50 7.56
CA THR A 64 2.96 -18.21 7.69
C THR A 64 3.72 -17.83 8.97
N CYS A 65 3.54 -16.60 9.46
CA CYS A 65 4.18 -16.10 10.68
C CYS A 65 3.19 -15.75 11.80
N ASP A 66 1.89 -15.97 11.55
CA ASP A 66 0.79 -15.66 12.45
C ASP A 66 0.86 -14.20 12.91
N ASP A 67 0.75 -13.28 11.95
CA ASP A 67 0.88 -11.85 12.19
C ASP A 67 0.01 -11.02 11.25
N TYR A 68 -0.54 -9.93 11.79
CA TYR A 68 -1.15 -8.89 10.97
C TYR A 68 -0.07 -7.99 10.41
N THR A 69 -0.08 -7.84 9.09
CA THR A 69 0.85 -7.02 8.35
C THR A 69 0.15 -5.80 7.78
N ILE A 70 0.77 -4.63 7.89
CA ILE A 70 0.32 -3.42 7.21
C ILE A 70 1.30 -3.10 6.09
N VAL A 71 0.81 -2.97 4.86
CA VAL A 71 1.60 -2.43 3.76
C VAL A 71 1.48 -0.91 3.74
N ARG A 72 2.60 -0.24 3.49
CA ARG A 72 2.70 1.19 3.23
C ARG A 72 3.40 1.40 1.90
N MET A 73 2.72 2.08 0.99
CA MET A 73 3.23 2.47 -0.32
C MET A 73 3.32 3.99 -0.36
N ALA A 74 4.52 4.53 -0.53
CA ALA A 74 4.76 5.98 -0.61
C ALA A 74 5.45 6.37 -1.92
N HIS A 75 5.02 7.48 -2.53
CA HIS A 75 5.65 8.03 -3.73
C HIS A 75 5.51 9.54 -3.82
N GLU A 76 6.46 10.18 -4.50
CA GLU A 76 6.48 11.63 -4.73
C GLU A 76 5.40 12.06 -5.74
N PHE A 77 4.76 13.20 -5.49
CA PHE A 77 3.87 13.86 -6.45
C PHE A 77 4.69 14.48 -7.59
N GLY A 78 4.39 14.09 -8.84
CA GLY A 78 4.70 14.94 -10.00
C GLY A 78 6.02 14.71 -10.75
N GLY A 79 6.73 13.58 -10.62
CA GLY A 79 7.70 13.26 -11.69
C GLY A 79 8.81 12.25 -11.46
N HIS A 80 9.02 11.73 -10.25
CA HIS A 80 10.03 10.69 -10.05
C HIS A 80 9.36 9.48 -9.40
N TYR A 81 9.15 8.44 -10.22
CA TYR A 81 8.44 7.18 -9.95
C TYR A 81 9.11 6.29 -8.89
N ARG A 82 9.69 6.91 -7.86
CA ARG A 82 10.30 6.21 -6.74
C ARG A 82 9.20 5.84 -5.76
N TYR A 83 8.85 4.58 -5.76
CA TYR A 83 8.03 3.98 -4.72
C TYR A 83 8.93 3.53 -3.58
N GLU A 84 8.49 3.79 -2.35
CA GLU A 84 8.95 3.06 -1.18
C GLU A 84 7.84 2.15 -0.72
N MET A 85 8.21 0.88 -0.57
CA MET A 85 7.37 -0.16 -0.04
C MET A 85 7.88 -0.54 1.35
N LYS A 86 6.99 -0.51 2.34
CA LYS A 86 7.29 -0.93 3.71
C LYS A 86 6.19 -1.84 4.24
N LEU A 87 6.59 -2.83 5.03
CA LEU A 87 5.69 -3.70 5.78
C LEU A 87 5.85 -3.41 7.27
N TYR A 88 4.74 -3.28 7.98
CA TYR A 88 4.70 -3.27 9.44
C TYR A 88 4.28 -4.63 9.94
N SER A 89 5.06 -5.20 10.86
CA SER A 89 4.68 -6.39 11.61
C SER A 89 4.01 -5.96 12.90
N LEU A 90 2.76 -6.38 13.12
CA LEU A 90 2.03 -6.04 14.35
C LEU A 90 2.68 -6.71 15.57
N LYS A 91 3.12 -7.96 15.41
CA LYS A 91 3.82 -8.77 16.41
C LYS A 91 5.18 -8.20 16.80
N ASN A 92 6.00 -7.80 15.82
CA ASN A 92 7.33 -7.23 16.07
C ASN A 92 7.30 -5.71 16.31
N ASN A 93 6.12 -5.09 16.17
CA ASN A 93 5.88 -3.66 16.40
C ASN A 93 6.86 -2.74 15.63
N SER A 94 7.24 -3.13 14.41
CA SER A 94 8.28 -2.43 13.62
C SER A 94 7.95 -2.40 12.13
N TRP A 95 8.40 -1.31 11.48
CA TRP A 95 8.42 -1.17 10.03
C TRP A 95 9.71 -1.76 9.48
N ARG A 96 9.64 -2.46 8.35
CA ARG A 96 10.82 -2.72 7.52
C ARG A 96 10.57 -2.36 6.07
N LYS A 97 11.63 -1.92 5.40
CA LYS A 97 11.63 -1.68 3.96
C LYS A 97 11.70 -3.03 3.22
N ILE A 98 10.95 -3.15 2.13
CA ILE A 98 11.02 -4.28 1.21
C ILE A 98 11.55 -3.82 -0.15
N GLN A 99 11.73 -4.76 -1.08
CA GLN A 99 12.16 -4.43 -2.43
C GLN A 99 11.18 -3.44 -3.06
N ASP A 100 11.71 -2.40 -3.72
CA ASP A 100 10.89 -1.44 -4.45
C ASP A 100 10.25 -2.12 -5.67
N LEU A 101 9.19 -1.53 -6.23
CA LEU A 101 8.44 -2.12 -7.35
C LEU A 101 9.35 -2.34 -8.58
N PRO A 102 9.18 -3.46 -9.31
CA PRO A 102 10.08 -3.84 -10.40
C PRO A 102 10.00 -2.92 -11.62
N HIS A 103 8.87 -2.24 -11.83
CA HIS A 103 8.63 -1.36 -12.96
C HIS A 103 8.00 -0.04 -12.51
N PRO A 104 8.20 1.07 -13.26
CA PRO A 104 7.53 2.34 -12.98
C PRO A 104 6.05 2.21 -13.31
N ILE A 105 5.26 1.84 -12.31
CA ILE A 105 3.80 1.85 -12.35
C ILE A 105 3.27 3.13 -11.72
N PHE A 106 2.08 3.57 -12.08
CA PHE A 106 1.35 4.65 -11.42
C PHE A 106 0.23 4.04 -10.57
N HIS A 107 0.30 4.20 -9.25
CA HIS A 107 -0.77 3.73 -8.36
C HIS A 107 -2.05 4.51 -8.63
N ALA A 108 -3.14 3.82 -8.98
CA ALA A 108 -4.40 4.40 -9.46
C ALA A 108 -5.23 5.13 -8.37
N GLY A 109 -4.65 5.41 -7.21
CA GLY A 109 -5.37 5.92 -6.03
C GLY A 109 -6.34 4.90 -5.43
N SER A 110 -6.27 3.62 -5.82
CA SER A 110 -7.18 2.58 -5.37
C SER A 110 -6.93 2.13 -3.93
N VAL A 111 -7.95 1.56 -3.30
CA VAL A 111 -7.83 0.80 -2.05
C VAL A 111 -6.86 -0.37 -2.26
N CYS A 112 -6.01 -0.64 -1.28
CA CYS A 112 -5.17 -1.82 -1.27
C CYS A 112 -5.92 -2.94 -0.53
N CYS A 113 -6.40 -3.94 -1.27
CA CYS A 113 -7.15 -5.05 -0.69
C CYS A 113 -6.24 -6.24 -0.41
N PHE A 114 -6.56 -7.02 0.61
CA PHE A 114 -5.86 -8.26 0.92
C PHE A 114 -6.72 -9.45 0.54
N LEU A 115 -6.18 -10.34 -0.28
CA LEU A 115 -6.89 -11.53 -0.78
C LEU A 115 -5.86 -12.64 -1.02
N ASN A 116 -6.18 -13.87 -0.62
CA ASN A 116 -5.36 -15.06 -0.89
C ASN A 116 -3.86 -14.90 -0.52
N GLY A 117 -3.57 -14.29 0.62
CA GLY A 117 -2.18 -14.11 1.08
C GLY A 117 -1.41 -12.96 0.40
N ALA A 118 -2.06 -12.16 -0.46
CA ALA A 118 -1.41 -11.07 -1.15
C ALA A 118 -2.20 -9.76 -1.07
N PHE A 119 -1.46 -8.65 -1.01
CA PHE A 119 -2.00 -7.32 -1.24
C PHE A 119 -2.23 -7.10 -2.73
N HIS A 120 -3.36 -6.52 -3.11
CA HIS A 120 -3.72 -6.22 -4.49
C HIS A 120 -4.10 -4.74 -4.61
N TRP A 121 -3.67 -4.08 -5.68
CA TRP A 121 -4.06 -2.72 -5.99
C TRP A 121 -4.00 -2.47 -7.51
N PHE A 122 -4.78 -1.50 -7.97
CA PHE A 122 -4.77 -1.10 -9.37
C PHE A 122 -3.61 -0.15 -9.66
N SER A 123 -2.96 -0.37 -10.80
CA SER A 123 -1.91 0.51 -11.29
C SER A 123 -1.95 0.63 -12.80
N TYR A 124 -1.32 1.68 -13.32
CA TYR A 124 -1.14 1.89 -14.75
C TYR A 124 0.33 1.78 -15.09
N HIS A 125 0.67 1.06 -16.15
CA HIS A 125 2.05 1.09 -16.65
C HIS A 125 2.33 2.43 -17.34
N THR A 126 3.41 3.09 -16.94
CA THR A 126 3.78 4.43 -17.47
C THR A 126 4.51 4.38 -18.81
N SER A 127 4.96 3.20 -19.24
CA SER A 127 5.73 2.99 -20.47
C SER A 127 4.89 2.63 -21.71
N TYR A 128 3.61 2.25 -21.55
CA TYR A 128 2.75 1.91 -22.68
C TYR A 128 1.93 3.12 -23.11
N GLN A 129 1.93 3.39 -24.42
CA GLN A 129 1.18 4.50 -25.03
C GLN A 129 -0.34 4.45 -24.72
N ASP A 130 -0.87 3.27 -24.38
CA ASP A 130 -2.29 3.05 -24.10
C ASP A 130 -2.63 2.95 -22.59
N GLY A 131 -1.66 3.14 -21.68
CA GLY A 131 -1.92 3.18 -20.24
C GLY A 131 -2.66 1.94 -19.72
N LEU A 132 -2.16 0.74 -20.02
CA LEU A 132 -2.80 -0.51 -19.59
C LEU A 132 -2.92 -0.55 -18.06
N CYS A 133 -4.16 -0.65 -17.59
CA CYS A 133 -4.48 -0.88 -16.19
C CYS A 133 -4.19 -2.35 -15.85
N VAL A 134 -3.41 -2.56 -14.80
CA VAL A 134 -3.06 -3.88 -14.26
C VAL A 134 -3.43 -3.93 -12.79
N VAL A 135 -3.64 -5.14 -12.28
CA VAL A 135 -3.65 -5.39 -10.84
C VAL A 135 -2.25 -5.83 -10.47
N VAL A 136 -1.58 -5.06 -9.64
CA VAL A 136 -0.32 -5.48 -9.02
C VAL A 136 -0.65 -6.19 -7.73
N LEU A 137 0.07 -7.28 -7.47
CA LEU A 137 -0.02 -8.00 -6.20
C LEU A 137 1.34 -8.09 -5.51
N LEU A 138 1.33 -8.12 -4.18
CA LEU A 138 2.47 -8.40 -3.32
C LEU A 138 2.10 -9.57 -2.40
N ASP A 139 2.70 -10.72 -2.66
CA ASP A 139 2.64 -11.87 -1.75
C ASP A 139 3.47 -11.54 -0.50
N ILE A 140 2.85 -11.58 0.68
CA ILE A 140 3.54 -11.19 1.92
C ILE A 140 4.32 -12.34 2.57
N SER A 141 4.10 -13.58 2.12
CA SER A 141 4.84 -14.75 2.58
C SER A 141 6.16 -14.91 1.83
N GLU A 142 6.13 -14.68 0.52
CA GLU A 142 7.32 -14.76 -0.34
C GLU A 142 7.97 -13.39 -0.61
N GLU A 143 7.29 -12.29 -0.30
CA GLU A 143 7.70 -10.91 -0.59
C GLU A 143 7.95 -10.66 -2.08
N LYS A 144 7.15 -11.32 -2.93
CA LYS A 144 7.26 -11.23 -4.38
C LYS A 144 6.12 -10.43 -4.97
N TYR A 145 6.45 -9.63 -5.97
CA TYR A 145 5.48 -8.94 -6.77
C TYR A 145 5.00 -9.81 -7.92
N GLY A 146 3.72 -9.67 -8.24
CA GLY A 146 3.11 -10.23 -9.44
C GLY A 146 2.21 -9.20 -10.12
N GLU A 147 1.78 -9.52 -11.33
CA GLU A 147 0.86 -8.68 -12.10
C GLU A 147 -0.23 -9.55 -12.73
N ILE A 148 -1.46 -9.06 -12.69
CA ILE A 148 -2.60 -9.63 -13.38
C ILE A 148 -3.07 -8.62 -14.42
N GLN A 149 -3.07 -9.04 -15.68
CA GLN A 149 -3.60 -8.25 -16.77
C GLN A 149 -5.12 -8.18 -16.66
N ILE A 150 -5.67 -6.97 -16.72
CA ILE A 150 -7.13 -6.80 -16.74
C ILE A 150 -7.59 -7.15 -18.16
N PRO A 151 -8.53 -8.10 -18.33
CA PRO A 151 -9.06 -8.44 -19.64
C PRO A 151 -9.73 -7.20 -20.25
N ARG A 152 -9.60 -7.05 -21.58
CA ARG A 152 -10.38 -6.05 -22.30
C ARG A 152 -11.86 -6.37 -22.08
N LEU A 153 -12.58 -5.41 -21.50
CA LEU A 153 -13.99 -5.56 -21.19
C LEU A 153 -14.76 -5.76 -22.51
N ASN A 154 -15.27 -6.97 -22.71
CA ASN A 154 -16.46 -7.15 -23.54
C ASN A 154 -17.65 -6.94 -22.60
N CYS A 155 -18.59 -6.08 -22.97
CA CYS A 155 -19.83 -5.93 -22.22
C CYS A 155 -20.50 -7.30 -22.10
N TRP A 156 -20.92 -7.66 -20.89
CA TRP A 156 -21.80 -8.82 -20.72
C TRP A 156 -23.13 -8.49 -21.45
N GLU A 157 -23.56 -9.37 -22.36
CA GLU A 157 -24.88 -9.32 -23.00
C GLU A 157 -26.00 -9.64 -22.00
#